data_AF-U5Q689-F1
#
_entry.id   AF-U5Q689-F1
#
_cell.length_a   1.000
_cell.length_b   1.000
_cell.length_c   1.000
_cell.angle_alpha   90.00
_cell.angle_beta   90.00
_cell.angle_gamma   90.00
#
_symmetry.space_group_name_H-M   'P 1'
#
loop_
_entity.id
_entity.type
_entity.pdbx_description
1 polymer ?
#
loop_
_entity_poly.entity_id
_entity_poly.type
_entity_poly.pdbx_seq_one_letter_code
_entity_poly.pdbx_strand_id
1 'polypeptide(L)'
;MKKLFLTLIFVGLVCAGAMAQGGVKALGVVSGPGVVNAPHIVSTVPAFGDCEVDPGLTKIVIRFDQDMMPSYSVMNSENFPQVTGKPVWDDKRTLSIPVKLFPGKLYTMQLNSTRTWGFSNLEGIPLSPVDLLFQTKPASNDSASDANNSVSSMAKLNKRSYDEFKKFFPKEYSYASLKGLDWNALLKESKDELVNSKTNTEFALKLIKLLQKADDAHLWIDVDGKRFETGKIKPIEENVNMNHLFTLLQNRRVSEGLMSVAGEIDGVGYIAIRGWTTDINKFVLKAWGDEKDPGISIDDVIRNFSGYSDLIIDVRENGGGNEAYAKDFASYFIKDSVTYEKVVCYNEKSGLIDYVHYKKLYPNKKGLNYSGNIYVLSGPVVMSSNESFVLMMKQVPNAKVVGMKTYGSSGNPVPHKLSNGVTVFLPSWQAYTLDGKLIEGSGVDPDIEIVTSRKDFEKEDILIRKVLKMIKK
;
A
#
# COMPACT_ATOMS: atom_id res chain seq x y z
N MET A 1 11.97 -18.49 21.68
CA MET A 1 10.54 -18.48 21.33
C MET A 1 9.95 -17.10 21.59
N LYS A 2 9.93 -16.22 20.58
CA LYS A 2 9.20 -14.95 20.63
C LYS A 2 7.77 -15.24 20.19
N LYS A 3 6.77 -14.85 21.00
CA LYS A 3 5.35 -15.01 20.69
C LYS A 3 5.04 -14.25 19.41
N LEU A 4 4.67 -14.98 18.36
CA LEU A 4 4.04 -14.44 17.17
C LEU A 4 2.69 -13.87 17.62
N PHE A 5 2.52 -12.55 17.58
CA PHE A 5 1.21 -11.94 17.75
C PHE A 5 0.36 -12.35 16.55
N LEU A 6 -0.52 -13.34 16.75
CA LEU A 6 -1.50 -13.74 15.77
C LEU A 6 -2.54 -12.62 15.67
N THR A 7 -2.51 -11.84 14.59
CA THR A 7 -3.58 -10.90 14.26
C THR A 7 -4.87 -11.70 14.06
N LEU A 8 -5.79 -11.66 15.02
CA LEU A 8 -7.13 -12.20 14.82
C LEU A 8 -7.84 -11.37 13.74
N ILE A 9 -8.06 -11.97 12.57
CA ILE A 9 -8.92 -11.43 11.52
C ILE A 9 -10.33 -11.98 11.77
N PHE A 10 -11.32 -11.12 12.00
CA PHE A 10 -12.72 -11.54 12.07
C PHE A 10 -13.30 -11.62 10.65
N VAL A 11 -13.24 -12.80 10.04
CA VAL A 11 -14.00 -13.12 8.82
C VAL A 11 -15.26 -13.87 9.25
N GLY A 12 -16.43 -13.22 9.15
CA GLY A 12 -17.71 -13.87 9.37
C GLY A 12 -18.41 -14.16 8.05
N LEU A 13 -18.53 -15.45 7.70
CA LEU A 13 -19.46 -15.93 6.68
C LEU A 13 -20.72 -16.43 7.41
N VAL A 14 -21.88 -15.81 7.17
CA VAL A 14 -23.16 -16.40 7.59
C VAL A 14 -23.78 -17.09 6.39
N CYS A 15 -23.55 -18.40 6.27
CA CYS A 15 -24.46 -19.30 5.56
C CYS A 15 -24.61 -20.59 6.38
N ALA A 16 -25.75 -20.70 7.07
CA ALA A 16 -26.25 -21.99 7.52
C ALA A 16 -26.97 -22.66 6.34
N GLY A 17 -26.48 -23.82 5.92
CA GLY A 17 -27.11 -24.68 4.91
C GLY A 17 -26.09 -25.25 3.92
N ALA A 18 -25.73 -26.53 4.14
CA ALA A 18 -25.02 -27.44 3.22
C ALA A 18 -24.01 -26.82 2.23
N MET A 19 -22.70 -27.04 2.49
CA MET A 19 -21.66 -26.87 1.46
C MET A 19 -21.92 -27.83 0.29
N ALA A 20 -22.69 -27.37 -0.69
CA ALA A 20 -22.56 -27.83 -2.06
C ALA A 20 -21.60 -26.86 -2.76
N GLN A 21 -20.52 -27.42 -3.34
CA GLN A 21 -19.65 -26.74 -4.29
C GLN A 21 -20.50 -26.26 -5.48
N GLY A 22 -21.01 -25.03 -5.41
CA GLY A 22 -21.70 -24.38 -6.51
C GLY A 22 -20.70 -23.60 -7.34
N GLY A 23 -20.27 -24.18 -8.46
CA GLY A 23 -19.51 -23.46 -9.47
C GLY A 23 -20.25 -22.19 -9.89
N VAL A 24 -19.54 -21.06 -9.90
CA VAL A 24 -20.02 -19.83 -10.51
C VAL A 24 -20.21 -20.13 -12.00
N LYS A 25 -21.47 -20.36 -12.42
CA LYS A 25 -21.84 -20.39 -13.83
C LYS A 25 -21.56 -18.99 -14.38
N ALA A 26 -20.58 -18.90 -15.26
CA ALA A 26 -20.41 -17.75 -16.13
C ALA A 26 -21.67 -17.62 -16.99
N LEU A 27 -22.50 -16.62 -16.71
CA LEU A 27 -23.46 -16.12 -17.67
C LEU A 27 -22.70 -15.16 -18.59
N GLY A 28 -22.84 -15.42 -19.89
CA GLY A 28 -22.15 -14.69 -20.95
C GLY A 28 -22.38 -13.19 -20.87
N VAL A 29 -21.36 -12.46 -21.26
CA VAL A 29 -21.40 -11.02 -21.48
C VAL A 29 -22.49 -10.73 -22.50
N VAL A 30 -23.62 -10.21 -22.03
CA VAL A 30 -24.57 -9.47 -22.86
C VAL A 30 -24.36 -7.99 -22.54
N SER A 31 -24.08 -7.21 -23.57
CA SER A 31 -23.70 -5.81 -23.51
C SER A 31 -24.90 -4.85 -23.36
N GLY A 32 -24.86 -3.98 -22.33
CA GLY A 32 -25.50 -2.65 -22.25
C GLY A 32 -26.56 -2.43 -21.15
N PRO A 33 -26.80 -1.19 -20.66
CA PRO A 33 -25.89 -0.24 -20.05
C PRO A 33 -26.23 0.00 -18.56
N GLY A 34 -25.20 -0.01 -17.73
CA GLY A 34 -25.24 0.38 -16.34
C GLY A 34 -23.88 0.03 -15.76
N VAL A 35 -22.98 1.01 -15.66
CA VAL A 35 -21.71 0.78 -14.96
C VAL A 35 -22.10 0.46 -13.52
N VAL A 36 -21.99 -0.81 -13.13
CA VAL A 36 -22.22 -1.22 -11.75
C VAL A 36 -21.06 -0.63 -10.95
N ASN A 37 -21.35 0.40 -10.16
CA ASN A 37 -20.34 1.10 -9.39
C ASN A 37 -20.03 0.33 -8.11
N ALA A 38 -18.75 0.37 -7.70
CA ALA A 38 -18.36 -0.13 -6.39
C ALA A 38 -19.18 0.55 -5.27
N PRO A 39 -19.55 -0.18 -4.21
CA PRO A 39 -20.27 0.40 -3.09
C PRO A 39 -19.44 1.47 -2.39
N HIS A 40 -20.12 2.48 -1.82
CA HIS A 40 -19.53 3.48 -0.96
C HIS A 40 -20.34 3.66 0.32
N ILE A 41 -19.68 4.17 1.34
CA ILE A 41 -20.29 4.42 2.64
C ILE A 41 -20.99 5.77 2.59
N VAL A 42 -22.28 5.77 2.87
CA VAL A 42 -23.11 6.98 3.01
C VAL A 42 -22.84 7.65 4.35
N SER A 43 -22.75 6.86 5.42
CA SER A 43 -22.52 7.37 6.77
C SER A 43 -22.02 6.28 7.70
N THR A 44 -21.27 6.68 8.73
CA THR A 44 -20.97 5.85 9.89
C THR A 44 -21.41 6.55 11.17
N VAL A 45 -21.72 5.78 12.20
CA VAL A 45 -21.90 6.25 13.59
C VAL A 45 -20.97 5.42 14.47
N PRO A 46 -19.91 6.00 15.06
CA PRO A 46 -19.45 7.39 14.91
C PRO A 46 -19.02 7.74 13.49
N ALA A 47 -19.03 9.02 13.13
CA ALA A 47 -18.49 9.50 11.86
C ALA A 47 -16.95 9.51 11.89
N PHE A 48 -16.34 9.48 10.71
CA PHE A 48 -14.89 9.66 10.59
C PHE A 48 -14.47 11.02 11.18
N GLY A 49 -13.47 10.99 12.06
CA GLY A 49 -12.90 12.17 12.69
C GLY A 49 -13.70 12.72 13.87
N ASP A 50 -14.80 12.06 14.30
CA ASP A 50 -15.50 12.44 15.51
C ASP A 50 -14.55 12.33 16.71
N CYS A 51 -14.42 13.40 17.51
CA CYS A 51 -13.49 13.45 18.65
C CYS A 51 -14.18 13.48 20.02
N GLU A 52 -15.51 13.54 20.05
CA GLU A 52 -16.32 13.66 21.26
C GLU A 52 -17.35 12.52 21.37
N VAL A 53 -17.00 11.33 20.85
CA VAL A 53 -17.90 10.17 20.84
C VAL A 53 -18.24 9.77 22.27
N ASP A 54 -19.53 9.49 22.53
CA ASP A 54 -19.95 8.98 23.83
C ASP A 54 -19.38 7.57 24.07
N PRO A 55 -18.59 7.33 25.14
CA PRO A 55 -18.11 6.00 25.50
C PRO A 55 -19.24 5.00 25.80
N GLY A 56 -20.45 5.50 26.09
CA GLY A 56 -21.66 4.71 26.25
C GLY A 56 -22.27 4.22 24.93
N LEU A 57 -21.74 4.61 23.77
CA LEU A 57 -22.18 4.08 22.49
C LEU A 57 -21.92 2.57 22.41
N THR A 58 -22.98 1.79 22.20
CA THR A 58 -22.94 0.32 22.27
C THR A 58 -22.81 -0.35 20.91
N LYS A 59 -22.90 0.41 19.81
CA LYS A 59 -22.75 -0.13 18.46
C LYS A 59 -22.15 0.89 17.51
N ILE A 60 -21.30 0.40 16.61
CA ILE A 60 -20.89 1.15 15.42
C ILE A 60 -21.85 0.79 14.29
N VAL A 61 -22.39 1.78 13.60
CA VAL A 61 -23.33 1.60 12.49
C VAL A 61 -22.68 2.06 11.19
N ILE A 62 -22.76 1.25 10.14
CA ILE A 62 -22.21 1.56 8.82
C ILE A 62 -23.34 1.45 7.80
N ARG A 63 -23.57 2.52 7.04
CA ARG A 63 -24.61 2.58 6.01
C ARG A 63 -23.99 2.72 4.62
N PHE A 64 -24.44 1.88 3.70
CA PHE A 64 -24.02 1.83 2.30
C PHE A 64 -25.03 2.50 1.38
N ASP A 65 -24.58 2.92 0.20
CA ASP A 65 -25.38 3.57 -0.84
C ASP A 65 -26.30 2.61 -1.58
N GLN A 66 -25.92 1.34 -1.63
CA GLN A 66 -26.58 0.29 -2.39
C GLN A 66 -26.76 -1.00 -1.58
N ASP A 67 -27.53 -1.94 -2.13
CA ASP A 67 -27.74 -3.26 -1.53
C ASP A 67 -26.41 -4.05 -1.52
N MET A 68 -26.09 -4.63 -0.37
CA MET A 68 -24.82 -5.32 -0.13
C MET A 68 -25.03 -6.83 0.01
N MET A 69 -24.00 -7.60 -0.32
CA MET A 69 -23.92 -8.99 0.13
C MET A 69 -23.87 -9.04 1.67
N PRO A 70 -24.54 -10.01 2.33
CA PRO A 70 -24.59 -10.11 3.79
C PRO A 70 -23.28 -10.68 4.38
N SER A 71 -22.15 -10.08 4.01
CA SER A 71 -20.79 -10.46 4.41
C SER A 71 -20.03 -9.22 4.89
N TYR A 72 -18.98 -9.40 5.68
CA TYR A 72 -18.18 -8.29 6.18
C TYR A 72 -16.70 -8.67 6.27
N SER A 73 -15.83 -7.68 6.15
CA SER A 73 -14.41 -7.81 6.45
C SER A 73 -13.97 -6.58 7.20
N VAL A 74 -13.63 -6.78 8.47
CA VAL A 74 -13.19 -5.74 9.38
C VAL A 74 -11.83 -6.12 9.91
N MET A 75 -10.82 -5.31 9.60
CA MET A 75 -9.44 -5.56 9.99
C MET A 75 -9.21 -5.07 11.41
N ASN A 76 -8.57 -5.92 12.21
CA ASN A 76 -8.15 -5.56 13.55
C ASN A 76 -6.97 -4.56 13.50
N SER A 77 -6.87 -3.73 14.53
CA SER A 77 -5.84 -2.70 14.68
C SER A 77 -5.40 -2.64 16.14
N GLU A 78 -4.30 -1.95 16.44
CA GLU A 78 -3.85 -1.74 17.82
C GLU A 78 -4.94 -1.09 18.70
N ASN A 79 -5.70 -0.16 18.12
CA ASN A 79 -6.72 0.61 18.80
C ASN A 79 -8.14 0.19 18.40
N PHE A 80 -8.32 -1.10 18.11
CA PHE A 80 -9.60 -1.63 17.68
C PHE A 80 -10.67 -1.56 18.79
N PRO A 81 -11.93 -1.22 18.47
CA PRO A 81 -13.03 -1.28 19.43
C PRO A 81 -13.21 -2.69 20.02
N GLN A 82 -13.56 -2.78 21.31
CA GLN A 82 -13.88 -4.07 21.90
C GLN A 82 -15.24 -4.54 21.38
N VAL A 83 -15.25 -5.53 20.48
CA VAL A 83 -16.49 -6.11 19.96
C VAL A 83 -17.17 -6.97 21.03
N THR A 84 -18.46 -6.74 21.26
CA THR A 84 -19.27 -7.39 22.32
C THR A 84 -20.26 -8.42 21.80
N GLY A 85 -20.41 -8.53 20.49
CA GLY A 85 -21.33 -9.45 19.83
C GLY A 85 -20.99 -9.60 18.35
N LYS A 86 -21.69 -10.50 17.66
CA LYS A 86 -21.51 -10.66 16.20
C LYS A 86 -22.03 -9.41 15.48
N PRO A 87 -21.34 -8.90 14.44
CA PRO A 87 -21.92 -7.93 13.52
C PRO A 87 -23.25 -8.44 12.94
N VAL A 88 -24.22 -7.54 12.80
CA VAL A 88 -25.57 -7.83 12.31
C VAL A 88 -25.90 -6.89 11.15
N TRP A 89 -26.37 -7.45 10.04
CA TRP A 89 -27.02 -6.68 8.98
C TRP A 89 -28.44 -6.35 9.43
N ASP A 90 -28.68 -5.11 9.81
CA ASP A 90 -30.00 -4.62 10.25
C ASP A 90 -30.99 -4.59 9.06
N ASP A 91 -30.45 -4.31 7.86
CA ASP A 91 -31.14 -4.36 6.57
C ASP A 91 -30.10 -4.62 5.45
N LYS A 92 -30.50 -4.54 4.17
CA LYS A 92 -29.61 -4.80 3.02
C LYS A 92 -28.48 -3.77 2.84
N ARG A 93 -28.50 -2.64 3.54
CA ARG A 93 -27.57 -1.51 3.40
C ARG A 93 -26.96 -1.05 4.72
N THR A 94 -27.32 -1.67 5.84
CA THR A 94 -26.90 -1.22 7.17
C THR A 94 -26.31 -2.38 7.98
N LEU A 95 -25.04 -2.25 8.37
CA LEU A 95 -24.39 -3.17 9.31
C LEU A 95 -24.20 -2.48 10.67
N SER A 96 -24.63 -3.14 11.74
CA SER A 96 -24.33 -2.78 13.13
C SER A 96 -23.26 -3.72 13.71
N ILE A 97 -22.23 -3.16 14.32
CA ILE A 97 -21.18 -3.89 15.04
C ILE A 97 -21.31 -3.56 16.54
N PRO A 98 -21.76 -4.51 17.39
CA PRO A 98 -21.84 -4.30 18.83
C PRO A 98 -20.44 -4.09 19.43
N VAL A 99 -20.27 -3.01 20.20
CA VAL A 99 -18.99 -2.63 20.79
C VAL A 99 -19.13 -2.18 22.26
N LYS A 100 -18.01 -2.22 22.97
CA LYS A 100 -17.78 -1.50 24.20
C LYS A 100 -16.66 -0.49 23.97
N LEU A 101 -16.93 0.76 24.27
CA LEU A 101 -15.96 1.84 24.19
C LEU A 101 -15.55 2.29 25.61
N PHE A 102 -14.40 2.92 25.67
CA PHE A 102 -13.75 3.43 26.88
C PHE A 102 -13.50 4.94 26.70
N PRO A 103 -13.63 5.76 27.76
CA PRO A 103 -13.40 7.21 27.70
C PRO A 103 -11.99 7.59 27.24
N GLY A 104 -11.88 8.71 26.53
CA GLY A 104 -10.61 9.34 26.10
C GLY A 104 -9.78 8.53 25.10
N LYS A 105 -10.33 7.45 24.52
CA LYS A 105 -9.58 6.52 23.67
C LYS A 105 -9.80 6.84 22.19
N LEU A 106 -8.70 6.92 21.45
CA LEU A 106 -8.70 6.89 19.99
C LEU A 106 -8.98 5.46 19.53
N TYR A 107 -9.92 5.29 18.62
CA TYR A 107 -10.25 4.02 17.98
C TYR A 107 -9.94 4.07 16.49
N THR A 108 -9.48 2.94 15.97
CA THR A 108 -9.25 2.75 14.54
C THR A 108 -9.80 1.40 14.09
N MET A 109 -10.46 1.39 12.94
CA MET A 109 -10.96 0.19 12.30
C MET A 109 -10.82 0.36 10.80
N GLN A 110 -10.47 -0.71 10.09
CA GLN A 110 -10.45 -0.69 8.62
C GLN A 110 -11.49 -1.66 8.06
N LEU A 111 -12.29 -1.16 7.13
CA LEU A 111 -13.30 -1.90 6.38
C LEU A 111 -12.70 -2.33 5.05
N ASN A 112 -12.69 -3.64 4.80
CA ASN A 112 -11.93 -4.28 3.72
C ASN A 112 -10.40 -3.99 3.75
N SER A 113 -9.62 -4.73 2.99
CA SER A 113 -8.21 -4.47 2.73
C SER A 113 -7.90 -4.79 1.27
N THR A 114 -6.65 -4.56 0.84
CA THR A 114 -6.20 -4.95 -0.50
C THR A 114 -6.28 -6.46 -0.75
N ARG A 115 -6.35 -7.29 0.30
CA ARG A 115 -6.37 -8.76 0.21
C ARG A 115 -7.68 -9.40 0.73
N THR A 116 -8.46 -8.66 1.50
CA THR A 116 -9.69 -9.17 2.15
C THR A 116 -10.85 -8.19 1.94
N TRP A 117 -11.83 -8.58 1.13
CA TRP A 117 -12.90 -7.67 0.70
C TRP A 117 -14.30 -8.24 0.95
N GLY A 118 -14.61 -8.49 2.22
CA GLY A 118 -15.91 -9.05 2.64
C GLY A 118 -17.10 -8.11 2.42
N PHE A 119 -16.91 -6.79 2.41
CA PHE A 119 -17.95 -5.86 1.97
C PHE A 119 -17.94 -5.73 0.45
N SER A 120 -19.01 -6.17 -0.20
CA SER A 120 -19.21 -6.07 -1.65
C SER A 120 -20.69 -5.88 -1.97
N ASN A 121 -20.99 -5.33 -3.15
CA ASN A 121 -22.35 -5.28 -3.67
C ASN A 121 -22.82 -6.67 -4.14
N LEU A 122 -24.07 -6.79 -4.59
CA LEU A 122 -24.67 -8.07 -4.99
C LEU A 122 -23.98 -8.73 -6.20
N GLU A 123 -23.23 -7.95 -6.99
CA GLU A 123 -22.44 -8.39 -8.13
C GLU A 123 -21.01 -8.83 -7.72
N GLY A 124 -20.65 -8.71 -6.44
CA GLY A 124 -19.34 -9.08 -5.92
C GLY A 124 -18.26 -8.02 -6.11
N ILE A 125 -18.62 -6.79 -6.52
CA ILE A 125 -17.68 -5.67 -6.63
C ILE A 125 -17.37 -5.17 -5.21
N PRO A 126 -16.09 -5.16 -4.79
CA PRO A 126 -15.72 -4.85 -3.42
C PRO A 126 -15.81 -3.34 -3.11
N LEU A 127 -16.17 -3.03 -1.86
CA LEU A 127 -15.90 -1.72 -1.27
C LEU A 127 -14.38 -1.50 -1.21
N SER A 128 -13.89 -0.37 -1.72
CA SER A 128 -12.49 0.03 -1.54
C SER A 128 -12.14 0.12 -0.05
N PRO A 129 -10.89 -0.18 0.38
CA PRO A 129 -10.54 -0.08 1.79
C PRO A 129 -10.86 1.30 2.37
N VAL A 130 -11.55 1.33 3.51
CA VAL A 130 -11.90 2.57 4.23
C VAL A 130 -11.48 2.45 5.69
N ASP A 131 -10.76 3.44 6.19
CA ASP A 131 -10.52 3.52 7.63
C ASP A 131 -11.64 4.33 8.30
N LEU A 132 -12.11 3.83 9.45
CA LEU A 132 -12.93 4.57 10.40
C LEU A 132 -12.07 4.91 11.62
N LEU A 133 -11.91 6.22 11.86
CA LEU A 133 -11.20 6.76 13.01
C LEU A 133 -12.10 7.69 13.80
N PHE A 134 -12.12 7.52 15.11
CA PHE A 134 -12.84 8.41 16.03
C PHE A 134 -12.23 8.34 17.43
N GLN A 135 -12.46 9.36 18.24
CA GLN A 135 -12.04 9.44 19.63
C GLN A 135 -13.26 9.65 20.52
N THR A 136 -13.26 8.97 21.67
CA THR A 136 -14.29 9.15 22.70
C THR A 136 -13.97 10.30 23.64
N LYS A 137 -15.01 10.97 24.17
CA LYS A 137 -14.84 12.03 25.16
C LYS A 137 -14.11 11.51 26.42
N PRO A 138 -13.27 12.33 27.08
CA PRO A 138 -12.62 11.95 28.34
C PRO A 138 -13.64 11.74 29.46
N ALA A 139 -13.19 11.16 30.58
CA ALA A 139 -14.05 11.01 31.76
C ALA A 139 -14.38 12.38 32.36
N SER A 140 -15.59 12.56 32.89
CA SER A 140 -16.12 13.85 33.36
C SER A 140 -15.39 14.50 34.55
N ASN A 141 -14.37 13.84 35.12
CA ASN A 141 -13.68 14.28 36.34
C ASN A 141 -12.31 14.94 36.10
N ASP A 142 -11.91 15.19 34.85
CA ASP A 142 -10.69 15.94 34.56
C ASP A 142 -10.93 17.44 34.84
N SER A 143 -10.26 17.94 35.88
CA SER A 143 -10.48 19.23 36.54
C SER A 143 -10.44 20.46 35.62
N ALA A 144 -11.51 21.27 35.68
CA ALA A 144 -11.77 22.41 34.79
C ALA A 144 -10.87 23.65 34.97
N SER A 145 -9.99 23.72 35.99
CA SER A 145 -9.17 24.91 36.25
C SER A 145 -7.84 24.95 35.48
N ASP A 146 -7.26 23.80 35.13
CA ASP A 146 -6.03 23.70 34.30
C ASP A 146 -6.34 23.62 32.79
N ALA A 147 -7.61 23.39 32.43
CA ALA A 147 -8.08 23.26 31.06
C ALA A 147 -8.09 24.60 30.30
N ASN A 148 -8.40 25.74 30.92
CA ASN A 148 -8.54 27.01 30.19
C ASN A 148 -7.20 27.63 29.75
N ASN A 149 -6.14 27.49 30.56
CA ASN A 149 -4.79 27.92 30.19
C ASN A 149 -4.14 26.98 29.16
N SER A 150 -4.47 25.69 29.19
CA SER A 150 -4.00 24.70 28.21
C SER A 150 -4.78 24.78 26.88
N VAL A 151 -6.07 25.08 26.89
CA VAL A 151 -6.88 25.26 25.66
C VAL A 151 -6.49 26.53 24.92
N SER A 152 -6.28 27.65 25.63
CA SER A 152 -5.83 28.90 24.99
C SER A 152 -4.39 28.81 24.45
N SER A 153 -3.53 27.98 25.04
CA SER A 153 -2.20 27.68 24.50
C SER A 153 -2.27 26.71 23.31
N MET A 154 -3.15 25.69 23.35
CA MET A 154 -3.37 24.77 22.24
C MET A 154 -3.94 25.47 21.01
N ALA A 155 -4.93 26.36 21.16
CA ALA A 155 -5.47 27.12 20.04
C ALA A 155 -4.39 28.00 19.35
N LYS A 156 -3.45 28.57 20.13
CA LYS A 156 -2.30 29.29 19.58
C LYS A 156 -1.35 28.37 18.82
N LEU A 157 -1.05 27.18 19.35
CA LEU A 157 -0.23 26.17 18.69
C LEU A 157 -0.88 25.65 17.40
N ASN A 158 -2.19 25.39 17.43
CA ASN A 158 -2.96 24.95 16.26
C ASN A 158 -3.04 26.05 15.21
N LYS A 159 -3.22 27.32 15.61
CA LYS A 159 -3.14 28.45 14.67
C LYS A 159 -1.78 28.53 13.99
N ARG A 160 -0.70 28.41 14.76
CA ARG A 160 0.66 28.40 14.19
C ARG A 160 0.86 27.23 13.23
N SER A 161 0.43 26.04 13.62
CA SER A 161 0.50 24.82 12.80
C SER A 161 -0.32 24.94 11.52
N TYR A 162 -1.50 25.54 11.59
CA TYR A 162 -2.31 25.85 10.41
C TYR A 162 -1.62 26.86 9.48
N ASP A 163 -1.05 27.94 10.02
CA ASP A 163 -0.33 28.95 9.24
C ASP A 163 0.93 28.36 8.56
N GLU A 164 1.65 27.47 9.26
CA GLU A 164 2.76 26.68 8.73
C GLU A 164 2.29 25.77 7.60
N PHE A 165 1.27 24.93 7.85
CA PHE A 165 0.72 23.99 6.89
C PHE A 165 0.20 24.67 5.62
N LYS A 166 -0.58 25.75 5.78
CA LYS A 166 -1.12 26.56 4.68
C LYS A 166 -0.02 27.13 3.79
N LYS A 167 1.15 27.43 4.34
CA LYS A 167 2.27 28.00 3.59
C LYS A 167 2.93 26.99 2.66
N PHE A 168 3.23 25.79 3.16
CA PHE A 168 3.99 24.80 2.40
C PHE A 168 3.10 23.87 1.56
N PHE A 169 1.96 23.43 2.10
CA PHE A 169 1.22 22.30 1.51
C PHE A 169 0.81 22.49 0.05
N PRO A 170 0.15 23.60 -0.36
CA PRO A 170 -0.27 23.76 -1.76
C PRO A 170 0.88 23.88 -2.76
N LYS A 171 2.10 24.17 -2.30
CA LYS A 171 3.28 24.39 -3.14
C LYS A 171 4.19 23.17 -3.20
N GLU A 172 4.35 22.51 -2.06
CA GLU A 172 5.33 21.45 -1.86
C GLU A 172 4.75 20.06 -2.05
N TYR A 173 3.42 19.89 -1.93
CA TYR A 173 2.78 18.64 -2.31
C TYR A 173 2.90 18.44 -3.82
N SER A 174 3.72 17.48 -4.24
CA SER A 174 4.15 17.30 -5.63
C SER A 174 2.99 17.06 -6.61
N TYR A 175 1.86 16.55 -6.13
CA TYR A 175 0.67 16.28 -6.93
C TYR A 175 -0.46 17.30 -6.74
N ALA A 176 -0.25 18.38 -5.96
CA ALA A 176 -1.29 19.33 -5.59
C ALA A 176 -2.11 19.84 -6.78
N SER A 177 -1.44 20.34 -7.83
CA SER A 177 -2.08 20.85 -9.05
C SER A 177 -2.72 19.75 -9.89
N LEU A 178 -2.17 18.53 -9.85
CA LEU A 178 -2.64 17.38 -10.62
C LEU A 178 -3.93 16.78 -10.04
N LYS A 179 -4.28 17.05 -8.78
CA LYS A 179 -5.55 16.63 -8.19
C LYS A 179 -6.75 17.45 -8.66
N GLY A 180 -6.54 18.60 -9.32
CA GLY A 180 -7.63 19.46 -9.80
C GLY A 180 -8.46 20.11 -8.68
N LEU A 181 -7.90 20.24 -7.48
CA LEU A 181 -8.55 20.80 -6.30
C LEU A 181 -8.01 22.19 -5.98
N ASP A 182 -8.90 23.11 -5.56
CA ASP A 182 -8.49 24.38 -4.97
C ASP A 182 -8.11 24.17 -3.50
N TRP A 183 -6.86 23.77 -3.28
CA TRP A 183 -6.32 23.55 -1.94
C TRP A 183 -6.37 24.80 -1.07
N ASN A 184 -6.24 26.00 -1.64
CA ASN A 184 -6.29 27.23 -0.86
C ASN A 184 -7.70 27.50 -0.33
N ALA A 185 -8.73 27.26 -1.15
CA ALA A 185 -10.12 27.34 -0.72
C ALA A 185 -10.44 26.29 0.36
N LEU A 186 -10.07 25.02 0.12
CA LEU A 186 -10.30 23.94 1.09
C LEU A 186 -9.62 24.22 2.44
N LEU A 187 -8.37 24.68 2.44
CA LEU A 187 -7.66 25.07 3.66
C LEU A 187 -8.35 26.22 4.40
N LYS A 188 -8.83 27.22 3.64
CA LYS A 188 -9.54 28.37 4.22
C LYS A 188 -10.84 27.92 4.88
N GLU A 189 -11.60 27.02 4.26
CA GLU A 189 -12.83 26.45 4.79
C GLU A 189 -12.58 25.61 6.06
N SER A 190 -11.50 24.84 6.10
CA SER A 190 -11.15 23.99 7.26
C SER A 190 -10.47 24.74 8.41
N LYS A 191 -10.20 26.04 8.28
CA LYS A 191 -9.40 26.82 9.25
C LYS A 191 -9.96 26.73 10.66
N ASP A 192 -11.22 27.09 10.85
CA ASP A 192 -11.80 27.21 12.19
C ASP A 192 -11.92 25.84 12.85
N GLU A 193 -12.23 24.79 12.08
CA GLU A 193 -12.29 23.41 12.56
C GLU A 193 -10.91 22.94 13.06
N LEU A 194 -9.85 23.23 12.31
CA LEU A 194 -8.46 22.87 12.68
C LEU A 194 -7.96 23.67 13.88
N VAL A 195 -8.08 25.01 13.83
CA VAL A 195 -7.54 25.91 14.87
C VAL A 195 -8.22 25.68 16.23
N ASN A 196 -9.52 25.39 16.24
CA ASN A 196 -10.29 25.17 17.46
C ASN A 196 -10.21 23.73 18.00
N SER A 197 -9.38 22.86 17.41
CA SER A 197 -9.12 21.52 17.94
C SER A 197 -8.59 21.59 19.38
N LYS A 198 -9.06 20.72 20.26
CA LYS A 198 -8.68 20.68 21.68
C LYS A 198 -7.37 19.95 21.91
N THR A 199 -6.99 19.06 20.99
CA THR A 199 -5.76 18.27 21.06
C THR A 199 -5.05 18.21 19.71
N ASN A 200 -3.78 17.81 19.70
CA ASN A 200 -3.01 17.47 18.50
C ASN A 200 -3.65 16.31 17.72
N THR A 201 -4.20 15.31 18.42
CA THR A 201 -4.92 14.17 17.81
C THR A 201 -6.18 14.65 17.09
N GLU A 202 -6.98 15.52 17.71
CA GLU A 202 -8.15 16.09 17.06
C GLU A 202 -7.77 16.92 15.83
N PHE A 203 -6.72 17.75 15.93
CA PHE A 203 -6.18 18.48 14.79
C PHE A 203 -5.77 17.52 13.66
N ALA A 204 -5.05 16.44 13.98
CA ALA A 204 -4.62 15.44 13.02
C ALA A 204 -5.81 14.76 12.33
N LEU A 205 -6.83 14.31 13.07
CA LEU A 205 -8.01 13.66 12.49
C LEU A 205 -8.77 14.57 11.53
N LYS A 206 -8.97 15.84 11.90
CA LYS A 206 -9.59 16.85 11.04
C LYS A 206 -8.73 17.16 9.81
N LEU A 207 -7.41 17.19 9.98
CA LEU A 207 -6.49 17.37 8.86
C LEU A 207 -6.51 16.16 7.91
N ILE A 208 -6.55 14.93 8.43
CA ILE A 208 -6.69 13.71 7.62
C ILE A 208 -7.98 13.77 6.81
N LYS A 209 -9.10 14.16 7.42
CA LYS A 209 -10.39 14.32 6.72
C LYS A 209 -10.30 15.29 5.55
N LEU A 210 -9.58 16.40 5.71
CA LEU A 210 -9.30 17.33 4.62
C LEU A 210 -8.44 16.67 3.53
N LEU A 211 -7.34 16.02 3.92
CA LEU A 211 -6.36 15.44 3.01
C LEU A 211 -6.83 14.19 2.28
N GLN A 212 -7.85 13.49 2.80
CA GLN A 212 -8.48 12.36 2.11
C GLN A 212 -9.05 12.73 0.73
N LYS A 213 -9.32 14.02 0.49
CA LYS A 213 -9.68 14.52 -0.84
C LYS A 213 -8.59 14.31 -1.90
N ALA A 214 -7.33 14.14 -1.49
CA ALA A 214 -6.23 13.84 -2.40
C ALA A 214 -6.30 12.41 -2.96
N ASP A 215 -6.92 11.46 -2.24
CA ASP A 215 -6.87 10.01 -2.53
C ASP A 215 -5.43 9.56 -2.85
N ASP A 216 -4.50 9.84 -1.93
CA ASP A 216 -3.06 9.62 -2.11
C ASP A 216 -2.47 8.82 -0.96
N ALA A 217 -2.07 7.57 -1.24
CA ALA A 217 -1.51 6.65 -0.23
C ALA A 217 -0.10 7.05 0.25
N HIS A 218 0.60 7.91 -0.49
CA HIS A 218 1.90 8.45 -0.10
C HIS A 218 1.79 9.75 0.70
N LEU A 219 0.59 10.34 0.80
CA LEU A 219 0.26 11.42 1.71
C LEU A 219 -0.31 10.86 3.02
N TRP A 220 0.40 11.10 4.11
CA TRP A 220 0.01 10.55 5.42
C TRP A 220 0.44 11.47 6.56
N ILE A 221 -0.14 11.23 7.73
CA ILE A 221 0.08 12.03 8.94
C ILE A 221 0.61 11.12 10.04
N ASP A 222 1.60 11.60 10.78
CA ASP A 222 1.99 11.07 12.07
C ASP A 222 1.51 11.99 13.18
N VAL A 223 0.89 11.42 14.21
CA VAL A 223 0.67 12.09 15.48
C VAL A 223 0.96 11.11 16.60
N ASP A 224 1.81 11.52 17.54
CA ASP A 224 2.26 10.72 18.68
C ASP A 224 2.87 9.36 18.27
N GLY A 225 3.60 9.32 17.14
CA GLY A 225 4.26 8.12 16.62
C GLY A 225 3.32 7.13 15.94
N LYS A 226 2.06 7.52 15.71
CA LYS A 226 1.05 6.74 14.98
C LYS A 226 0.86 7.32 13.59
N ARG A 227 1.06 6.48 12.58
CA ARG A 227 0.81 6.80 11.16
C ARG A 227 -0.66 6.61 10.79
N PHE A 228 -1.18 7.59 10.04
CA PHE A 228 -2.52 7.64 9.49
C PHE A 228 -2.48 8.02 8.02
N GLU A 229 -3.05 7.19 7.17
CA GLU A 229 -3.03 7.38 5.71
C GLU A 229 -4.19 8.26 5.25
N THR A 230 -3.97 9.04 4.18
CA THR A 230 -5.02 9.90 3.60
C THR A 230 -5.62 9.30 2.32
N GLY A 231 -4.90 8.45 1.61
CA GLY A 231 -5.43 7.61 0.55
C GLY A 231 -5.21 6.13 0.83
N LYS A 232 -5.97 5.28 0.14
CA LYS A 232 -5.82 3.82 0.23
C LYS A 232 -5.51 3.22 -1.12
N ILE A 233 -4.61 2.23 -1.10
CA ILE A 233 -4.41 1.37 -2.26
C ILE A 233 -5.73 0.64 -2.52
N LYS A 234 -6.24 0.77 -3.75
CA LYS A 234 -7.50 0.15 -4.17
C LYS A 234 -7.35 -1.38 -4.16
N PRO A 235 -8.44 -2.15 -4.13
CA PRO A 235 -8.35 -3.60 -4.28
C PRO A 235 -7.61 -3.95 -5.57
N ILE A 236 -6.61 -4.82 -5.47
CA ILE A 236 -5.79 -5.26 -6.60
C ILE A 236 -6.01 -6.76 -6.80
N GLU A 237 -6.23 -7.17 -8.04
CA GLU A 237 -6.20 -8.59 -8.40
C GLU A 237 -4.73 -9.03 -8.56
N GLU A 238 -4.26 -9.87 -7.64
CA GLU A 238 -2.89 -10.40 -7.67
C GLU A 238 -2.69 -11.32 -8.89
N ASN A 239 -1.54 -11.21 -9.57
CA ASN A 239 -1.15 -12.05 -10.71
C ASN A 239 -0.08 -13.09 -10.35
N VAL A 240 -0.22 -13.68 -9.16
CA VAL A 240 0.73 -14.63 -8.59
C VAL A 240 0.03 -15.57 -7.62
N ASN A 241 0.47 -16.82 -7.58
CA ASN A 241 0.08 -17.78 -6.55
C ASN A 241 1.35 -18.41 -5.96
N MET A 242 1.74 -17.92 -4.78
CA MET A 242 2.99 -18.33 -4.15
C MET A 242 3.02 -19.82 -3.80
N ASN A 243 1.89 -20.44 -3.48
CA ASN A 243 1.86 -21.87 -3.20
C ASN A 243 2.23 -22.68 -4.44
N HIS A 244 1.66 -22.35 -5.61
CA HIS A 244 2.02 -23.00 -6.86
C HIS A 244 3.46 -22.71 -7.25
N LEU A 245 3.89 -21.46 -7.18
CA LEU A 245 5.28 -21.09 -7.45
C LEU A 245 6.26 -21.93 -6.62
N PHE A 246 5.99 -22.08 -5.32
CA PHE A 246 6.88 -22.83 -4.42
C PHE A 246 6.99 -24.31 -4.81
N THR A 247 5.95 -24.89 -5.43
CA THR A 247 5.99 -26.27 -5.95
C THR A 247 6.84 -26.43 -7.22
N LEU A 248 7.01 -25.36 -8.01
CA LEU A 248 7.80 -25.39 -9.25
C LEU A 248 9.32 -25.31 -8.98
N LEU A 249 9.69 -24.66 -7.87
CA LEU A 249 11.10 -24.37 -7.57
C LEU A 249 11.87 -25.60 -7.07
N GLN A 250 13.03 -25.82 -7.66
CA GLN A 250 14.04 -26.77 -7.21
C GLN A 250 15.15 -26.03 -6.44
N ASN A 251 15.89 -26.75 -5.60
CA ASN A 251 17.03 -26.21 -4.84
C ASN A 251 16.70 -24.93 -4.05
N ARG A 252 15.49 -24.90 -3.47
CA ARG A 252 14.91 -23.70 -2.83
C ARG A 252 15.78 -23.19 -1.70
N ARG A 253 16.05 -21.88 -1.73
CA ARG A 253 16.63 -21.13 -0.62
C ARG A 253 15.74 -19.94 -0.26
N VAL A 254 15.56 -19.67 1.02
CA VAL A 254 14.67 -18.62 1.51
C VAL A 254 15.36 -17.71 2.51
N SER A 255 15.03 -16.42 2.47
CA SER A 255 15.41 -15.49 3.54
C SER A 255 14.43 -15.58 4.71
N GLU A 256 14.78 -14.94 5.83
CA GLU A 256 13.85 -14.72 6.94
C GLU A 256 12.54 -14.08 6.46
N GLY A 257 11.42 -14.52 7.03
CA GLY A 257 10.08 -14.04 6.68
C GLY A 257 9.63 -14.38 5.25
N LEU A 258 10.38 -15.21 4.52
CA LEU A 258 10.19 -15.45 3.08
C LEU A 258 10.29 -14.16 2.25
N MET A 259 11.06 -13.15 2.67
CA MET A 259 11.20 -11.89 1.92
C MET A 259 11.87 -12.06 0.55
N SER A 260 12.68 -13.10 0.42
CA SER A 260 13.25 -13.56 -0.84
C SER A 260 13.22 -15.08 -0.93
N VAL A 261 12.98 -15.59 -2.14
CA VAL A 261 13.02 -17.02 -2.45
C VAL A 261 13.86 -17.20 -3.71
N ALA A 262 14.93 -17.99 -3.64
CA ALA A 262 15.79 -18.31 -4.77
C ALA A 262 15.77 -19.82 -5.07
N GLY A 263 16.10 -20.20 -6.30
CA GLY A 263 16.17 -21.59 -6.72
C GLY A 263 16.33 -21.70 -8.23
N GLU A 264 15.77 -22.76 -8.78
CA GLU A 264 15.78 -23.05 -10.22
C GLU A 264 14.41 -23.57 -10.67
N ILE A 265 14.03 -23.27 -11.92
CA ILE A 265 12.87 -23.87 -12.61
C ILE A 265 13.32 -24.32 -14.00
N ASP A 266 13.26 -25.61 -14.31
CA ASP A 266 13.57 -26.16 -15.65
C ASP A 266 14.92 -25.70 -16.25
N GLY A 267 16.02 -25.67 -15.49
CA GLY A 267 17.32 -25.19 -15.98
C GLY A 267 17.49 -23.67 -15.99
N VAL A 268 16.52 -22.92 -15.46
CA VAL A 268 16.52 -21.44 -15.40
C VAL A 268 16.70 -20.99 -13.96
N GLY A 269 17.63 -20.07 -13.71
CA GLY A 269 17.82 -19.47 -12.40
C GLY A 269 16.57 -18.67 -11.99
N TYR A 270 16.23 -18.68 -10.71
CA TYR A 270 15.05 -17.97 -10.22
C TYR A 270 15.33 -17.24 -8.91
N ILE A 271 14.84 -16.00 -8.80
CA ILE A 271 14.76 -15.27 -7.54
C ILE A 271 13.49 -14.42 -7.46
N ALA A 272 12.73 -14.56 -6.37
CA ALA A 272 11.65 -13.65 -6.00
C ALA A 272 12.13 -12.67 -4.93
N ILE A 273 11.86 -11.37 -5.12
CA ILE A 273 12.05 -10.34 -4.10
C ILE A 273 10.68 -9.74 -3.77
N ARG A 274 10.20 -9.90 -2.54
CA ARG A 274 8.82 -9.56 -2.15
C ARG A 274 8.66 -8.18 -1.52
N GLY A 275 9.77 -7.48 -1.28
CA GLY A 275 9.76 -6.14 -0.70
C GLY A 275 11.16 -5.61 -0.52
N TRP A 276 11.28 -4.28 -0.54
CA TRP A 276 12.53 -3.57 -0.25
C TRP A 276 12.58 -3.08 1.21
N THR A 277 12.05 -3.89 2.13
CA THR A 277 11.95 -3.55 3.57
C THR A 277 13.21 -3.90 4.36
N THR A 278 14.13 -4.64 3.75
CA THR A 278 15.36 -5.10 4.37
C THR A 278 16.48 -5.00 3.36
N ASP A 279 17.65 -4.58 3.84
CA ASP A 279 18.85 -4.47 3.03
C ASP A 279 19.18 -5.82 2.38
N ILE A 280 19.17 -5.86 1.05
CA ILE A 280 19.40 -7.07 0.26
C ILE A 280 20.78 -7.69 0.59
N ASN A 281 21.77 -6.87 0.92
CA ASN A 281 23.12 -7.35 1.28
C ASN A 281 23.16 -8.05 2.64
N LYS A 282 22.10 -7.91 3.44
CA LYS A 282 21.93 -8.61 4.73
C LYS A 282 21.09 -9.87 4.61
N PHE A 283 20.59 -10.19 3.42
CA PHE A 283 19.88 -11.45 3.22
C PHE A 283 20.83 -12.64 3.43
N VAL A 284 20.37 -13.56 4.27
CA VAL A 284 20.94 -14.89 4.45
C VAL A 284 19.89 -15.86 3.93
N LEU A 285 20.15 -16.46 2.77
CA LEU A 285 19.25 -17.39 2.11
C LEU A 285 19.58 -18.82 2.51
N LYS A 286 18.74 -19.42 3.35
CA LYS A 286 18.90 -20.78 3.85
C LYS A 286 18.20 -21.80 2.96
N ALA A 287 18.78 -22.99 2.82
CA ALA A 287 18.13 -24.11 2.16
C ALA A 287 16.77 -24.42 2.80
N TRP A 288 15.73 -24.52 1.97
CA TRP A 288 14.38 -24.78 2.43
C TRP A 288 14.29 -26.16 3.09
N GLY A 289 13.79 -26.21 4.32
CA GLY A 289 13.64 -27.45 5.08
C GLY A 289 14.91 -27.92 5.78
N ASP A 290 16.01 -27.16 5.72
CA ASP A 290 17.23 -27.44 6.48
C ASP A 290 17.52 -26.31 7.47
N GLU A 291 17.15 -26.54 8.74
CA GLU A 291 17.37 -25.57 9.82
C GLU A 291 18.86 -25.36 10.15
N LYS A 292 19.72 -26.33 9.79
CA LYS A 292 21.15 -26.29 10.06
C LYS A 292 21.95 -25.63 8.95
N ASP A 293 21.35 -25.39 7.79
CA ASP A 293 22.02 -24.68 6.69
C ASP A 293 22.46 -23.28 7.18
N PRO A 294 23.76 -22.96 7.06
CA PRO A 294 24.28 -21.66 7.50
C PRO A 294 23.72 -20.50 6.66
N GLY A 295 23.15 -20.82 5.49
CA GLY A 295 22.68 -19.87 4.51
C GLY A 295 23.81 -19.31 3.66
N ILE A 296 23.42 -18.66 2.56
CA ILE A 296 24.34 -17.99 1.64
C ILE A 296 23.93 -16.52 1.47
N SER A 297 24.90 -15.67 1.15
CA SER A 297 24.64 -14.25 0.89
C SER A 297 23.97 -14.04 -0.46
N ILE A 298 23.42 -12.85 -0.69
CA ILE A 298 22.94 -12.48 -2.03
C ILE A 298 24.08 -12.49 -3.07
N ASP A 299 25.31 -12.12 -2.69
CA ASP A 299 26.48 -12.20 -3.58
C ASP A 299 26.70 -13.65 -4.07
N ASP A 300 26.57 -14.63 -3.17
CA ASP A 300 26.74 -16.04 -3.50
C ASP A 300 25.60 -16.56 -4.37
N VAL A 301 24.37 -16.09 -4.13
CA VAL A 301 23.24 -16.39 -5.01
C VAL A 301 23.52 -15.87 -6.43
N ILE A 302 23.98 -14.62 -6.58
CA ILE A 302 24.33 -14.04 -7.88
C ILE A 302 25.49 -14.81 -8.54
N ARG A 303 26.52 -15.21 -7.78
CA ARG A 303 27.60 -16.08 -8.30
C ARG A 303 27.06 -17.41 -8.81
N ASN A 304 26.21 -18.08 -8.03
CA ASN A 304 25.58 -19.34 -8.43
C ASN A 304 24.73 -19.17 -9.69
N PHE A 305 24.06 -18.01 -9.86
CA PHE A 305 23.30 -17.75 -11.07
C PHE A 305 24.15 -17.67 -12.34
N SER A 306 25.45 -17.47 -12.24
CA SER A 306 26.37 -17.53 -13.39
C SER A 306 26.40 -18.90 -14.07
N GLY A 307 25.88 -19.94 -13.41
CA GLY A 307 25.66 -21.27 -13.99
C GLY A 307 24.44 -21.38 -14.92
N TYR A 308 23.56 -20.37 -14.97
CA TYR A 308 22.36 -20.37 -15.81
C TYR A 308 22.44 -19.30 -16.91
N SER A 309 22.08 -19.68 -18.13
CA SER A 309 21.98 -18.76 -19.27
C SER A 309 20.83 -17.75 -19.13
N ASP A 310 19.79 -18.13 -18.39
CA ASP A 310 18.58 -17.34 -18.18
C ASP A 310 18.25 -17.24 -16.69
N LEU A 311 17.74 -16.07 -16.28
CA LEU A 311 17.32 -15.76 -14.91
C LEU A 311 15.92 -15.15 -14.92
N ILE A 312 15.03 -15.67 -14.09
CA ILE A 312 13.74 -15.06 -13.77
C ILE A 312 13.87 -14.29 -12.46
N ILE A 313 13.55 -13.00 -12.49
CA ILE A 313 13.45 -12.14 -11.31
C ILE A 313 11.97 -11.83 -11.09
N ASP A 314 11.36 -12.41 -10.07
CA ASP A 314 9.95 -12.22 -9.76
C ASP A 314 9.75 -11.13 -8.71
N VAL A 315 9.10 -10.04 -9.12
CA VAL A 315 8.75 -8.93 -8.22
C VAL A 315 7.25 -8.68 -8.16
N ARG A 316 6.42 -9.65 -8.60
CA ARG A 316 4.95 -9.49 -8.71
C ARG A 316 4.27 -9.18 -7.38
N GLU A 317 4.79 -9.62 -6.25
CA GLU A 317 4.23 -9.30 -4.92
C GLU A 317 4.85 -8.04 -4.28
N ASN A 318 5.83 -7.40 -4.92
CA ASN A 318 6.65 -6.38 -4.28
C ASN A 318 6.06 -4.98 -4.46
N GLY A 319 5.42 -4.51 -3.40
CA GLY A 319 4.84 -3.17 -3.31
C GLY A 319 5.81 -2.03 -2.98
N GLY A 320 7.12 -2.27 -3.03
CA GLY A 320 8.12 -1.22 -2.80
C GLY A 320 8.86 -1.34 -1.46
N GLY A 321 9.27 -0.20 -0.92
CA GLY A 321 10.14 -0.08 0.26
C GLY A 321 11.28 0.91 0.02
N ASN A 322 12.49 0.56 0.43
CA ASN A 322 13.67 1.40 0.28
C ASN A 322 14.32 1.22 -1.11
N GLU A 323 14.33 2.29 -1.90
CA GLU A 323 14.93 2.28 -3.25
C GLU A 323 16.43 2.01 -3.26
N ALA A 324 17.19 2.36 -2.20
CA ALA A 324 18.61 2.05 -2.14
C ALA A 324 18.85 0.53 -2.19
N TYR A 325 17.98 -0.26 -1.54
CA TYR A 325 18.07 -1.73 -1.59
C TYR A 325 17.71 -2.27 -2.98
N ALA A 326 16.72 -1.65 -3.63
CA ALA A 326 16.39 -1.96 -5.02
C ALA A 326 17.57 -1.67 -5.96
N LYS A 327 18.24 -0.52 -5.79
CA LYS A 327 19.45 -0.14 -6.53
C LYS A 327 20.59 -1.11 -6.29
N ASP A 328 20.84 -1.49 -5.05
CA ASP A 328 21.90 -2.44 -4.71
C ASP A 328 21.68 -3.77 -5.42
N PHE A 329 20.44 -4.27 -5.47
CA PHE A 329 20.12 -5.48 -6.21
C PHE A 329 20.18 -5.28 -7.74
N ALA A 330 19.64 -4.19 -8.28
CA ALA A 330 19.71 -3.90 -9.72
C ALA A 330 21.16 -3.72 -10.21
N SER A 331 22.08 -3.28 -9.33
CA SER A 331 23.49 -3.05 -9.66
C SER A 331 24.23 -4.30 -10.14
N TYR A 332 23.76 -5.51 -9.78
CA TYR A 332 24.34 -6.77 -10.26
C TYR A 332 24.11 -7.02 -11.75
N PHE A 333 23.24 -6.26 -12.41
CA PHE A 333 22.78 -6.55 -13.77
C PHE A 333 23.24 -5.52 -14.81
N ILE A 334 24.05 -4.53 -14.43
CA ILE A 334 24.62 -3.53 -15.35
C ILE A 334 26.15 -3.49 -15.28
N LYS A 335 26.79 -3.10 -16.40
CA LYS A 335 28.24 -2.88 -16.49
C LYS A 335 28.62 -1.40 -16.51
N ASP A 336 27.75 -0.56 -17.08
CA ASP A 336 27.93 0.88 -17.18
C ASP A 336 26.80 1.61 -16.46
N SER A 337 27.06 2.83 -15.99
CA SER A 337 26.03 3.64 -15.34
C SER A 337 24.92 4.00 -16.34
N VAL A 338 23.67 3.81 -15.93
CA VAL A 338 22.48 4.10 -16.77
C VAL A 338 21.54 5.05 -16.03
N THR A 339 20.88 5.93 -16.78
CA THR A 339 19.76 6.74 -16.26
C THR A 339 18.50 5.90 -16.39
N TYR A 340 17.64 5.85 -15.37
CA TYR A 340 16.43 5.01 -15.41
C TYR A 340 15.13 5.75 -15.16
N GLU A 341 15.16 6.91 -14.51
CA GLU A 341 13.96 7.63 -14.11
C GLU A 341 14.21 9.14 -14.10
N LYS A 342 13.20 9.92 -14.49
CA LYS A 342 13.17 11.37 -14.34
C LYS A 342 12.24 11.69 -13.18
N VAL A 343 12.66 12.54 -12.26
CA VAL A 343 11.79 13.06 -11.19
C VAL A 343 11.72 14.58 -11.27
N VAL A 344 10.55 15.14 -10.96
CA VAL A 344 10.33 16.58 -10.85
C VAL A 344 9.91 16.90 -9.42
N CYS A 345 10.63 17.79 -8.75
CA CYS A 345 10.44 18.12 -7.34
C CYS A 345 10.12 19.61 -7.17
N TYR A 346 9.70 19.97 -5.95
CA TYR A 346 9.61 21.37 -5.54
C TYR A 346 10.97 22.07 -5.62
N ASN A 347 10.96 23.28 -6.17
CA ASN A 347 12.11 24.15 -6.31
C ASN A 347 11.91 25.41 -5.45
N GLU A 348 12.72 25.56 -4.42
CA GLU A 348 12.65 26.72 -3.53
C GLU A 348 12.90 28.06 -4.26
N LYS A 349 13.66 28.06 -5.36
CA LYS A 349 14.00 29.28 -6.09
C LYS A 349 12.83 29.81 -6.91
N SER A 350 12.08 28.94 -7.58
CA SER A 350 10.91 29.33 -8.38
C SER A 350 9.61 29.26 -7.58
N GLY A 351 9.58 28.49 -6.50
CA GLY A 351 8.37 28.20 -5.73
C GLY A 351 7.40 27.24 -6.44
N LEU A 352 7.89 26.49 -7.44
CA LEU A 352 7.10 25.59 -8.29
C LEU A 352 7.64 24.15 -8.26
N ILE A 353 6.83 23.19 -8.72
CA ILE A 353 7.27 21.81 -8.99
C ILE A 353 7.96 21.77 -10.38
N ASP A 354 9.22 22.23 -10.45
CA ASP A 354 9.98 22.34 -11.70
C ASP A 354 11.45 21.91 -11.58
N TYR A 355 11.91 21.45 -10.41
CA TYR A 355 13.28 20.97 -10.26
C TYR A 355 13.42 19.56 -10.83
N VAL A 356 14.08 19.45 -11.99
CA VAL A 356 14.25 18.18 -12.70
C VAL A 356 15.53 17.48 -12.25
N HIS A 357 15.41 16.21 -11.86
CA HIS A 357 16.54 15.33 -11.57
C HIS A 357 16.41 14.01 -12.33
N TYR A 358 17.54 13.54 -12.88
CA TYR A 358 17.64 12.25 -13.54
C TYR A 358 18.36 11.26 -12.63
N LYS A 359 17.67 10.19 -12.26
CA LYS A 359 18.20 9.17 -11.34
C LYS A 359 19.04 8.17 -12.12
N LYS A 360 20.20 7.84 -11.56
CA LYS A 360 21.19 6.93 -12.14
C LYS A 360 21.34 5.67 -11.31
N LEU A 361 21.51 4.55 -12.02
CA LEU A 361 21.96 3.28 -11.48
C LEU A 361 23.45 3.13 -11.79
N TYR A 362 24.22 2.66 -10.82
CA TYR A 362 25.67 2.45 -10.96
C TYR A 362 26.00 0.96 -10.83
N PRO A 363 27.03 0.47 -11.55
CA PRO A 363 27.44 -0.93 -11.47
C PRO A 363 27.80 -1.36 -10.05
N ASN A 364 27.63 -2.64 -9.77
CA ASN A 364 27.96 -3.21 -8.48
C ASN A 364 29.42 -2.92 -8.09
N LYS A 365 29.62 -2.34 -6.90
CA LYS A 365 30.95 -1.93 -6.42
C LYS A 365 31.93 -3.09 -6.19
N LYS A 366 31.42 -4.32 -6.04
CA LYS A 366 32.24 -5.53 -5.84
C LYS A 366 32.65 -6.18 -7.16
N GLY A 367 32.26 -5.62 -8.31
CA GLY A 367 32.54 -6.17 -9.64
C GLY A 367 31.71 -7.41 -10.00
N LEU A 368 30.72 -7.78 -9.17
CA LEU A 368 29.82 -8.88 -9.46
C LEU A 368 28.80 -8.45 -10.53
N ASN A 369 28.70 -9.23 -11.60
CA ASN A 369 27.75 -8.97 -12.67
C ASN A 369 27.18 -10.28 -13.23
N TYR A 370 25.86 -10.37 -13.31
CA TYR A 370 25.17 -11.38 -14.11
C TYR A 370 24.87 -10.80 -15.50
N SER A 371 25.19 -11.55 -16.56
CA SER A 371 25.09 -11.08 -17.95
C SER A 371 24.28 -11.98 -18.87
N GLY A 372 23.65 -13.03 -18.33
CA GLY A 372 22.68 -13.85 -19.06
C GLY A 372 21.38 -13.09 -19.36
N ASN A 373 20.41 -13.77 -19.96
CA ASN A 373 19.10 -13.20 -20.24
C ASN A 373 18.29 -13.07 -18.94
N ILE A 374 17.58 -11.97 -18.77
CA ILE A 374 16.82 -11.70 -17.55
C ILE A 374 15.35 -11.46 -17.91
N TYR A 375 14.45 -12.15 -17.22
CA TYR A 375 13.01 -11.96 -17.34
C TYR A 375 12.46 -11.48 -16.01
N VAL A 376 12.08 -10.20 -15.94
CA VAL A 376 11.53 -9.58 -14.73
C VAL A 376 10.02 -9.71 -14.74
N LEU A 377 9.44 -10.48 -13.83
CA LEU A 377 7.99 -10.64 -13.73
C LEU A 377 7.37 -9.46 -12.98
N SER A 378 6.44 -8.77 -13.63
CA SER A 378 5.75 -7.58 -13.11
C SER A 378 4.23 -7.81 -13.01
N GLY A 379 3.57 -7.01 -12.20
CA GLY A 379 2.12 -7.10 -12.02
C GLY A 379 1.49 -5.91 -11.32
N PRO A 380 0.15 -5.95 -11.14
CA PRO A 380 -0.63 -4.83 -10.61
C PRO A 380 -0.31 -4.45 -9.16
N VAL A 381 0.40 -5.31 -8.40
CA VAL A 381 0.84 -5.02 -7.02
C VAL A 381 2.18 -4.26 -6.99
N VAL A 382 2.95 -4.29 -8.09
CA VAL A 382 4.22 -3.57 -8.18
C VAL A 382 3.97 -2.08 -8.04
N MET A 383 4.55 -1.44 -7.01
CA MET A 383 4.38 0.00 -6.77
C MET A 383 5.63 0.63 -6.13
N SER A 384 5.64 1.96 -6.05
CA SER A 384 6.62 2.75 -5.28
C SER A 384 8.06 2.48 -5.74
N SER A 385 9.01 2.29 -4.82
CA SER A 385 10.42 1.98 -5.16
C SER A 385 10.59 0.75 -6.06
N ASN A 386 9.61 -0.16 -6.13
CA ASN A 386 9.68 -1.29 -7.04
C ASN A 386 9.32 -0.90 -8.50
N GLU A 387 8.59 0.19 -8.72
CA GLU A 387 8.43 0.77 -10.06
C GLU A 387 9.75 1.38 -10.54
N SER A 388 10.50 2.03 -9.64
CA SER A 388 11.88 2.45 -9.92
C SER A 388 12.78 1.25 -10.23
N PHE A 389 12.63 0.11 -9.54
CA PHE A 389 13.35 -1.13 -9.87
C PHE A 389 12.99 -1.65 -11.27
N VAL A 390 11.71 -1.68 -11.63
CA VAL A 390 11.27 -2.05 -12.98
C VAL A 390 11.92 -1.14 -14.02
N LEU A 391 11.94 0.19 -13.79
CA LEU A 391 12.61 1.14 -14.68
C LEU A 391 14.12 0.92 -14.78
N MET A 392 14.80 0.59 -13.67
CA MET A 392 16.21 0.21 -13.65
C MET A 392 16.45 -1.01 -14.53
N MET A 393 15.63 -2.06 -14.37
CA MET A 393 15.77 -3.29 -15.14
C MET A 393 15.45 -3.12 -16.62
N LYS A 394 14.58 -2.19 -17.01
CA LYS A 394 14.37 -1.82 -18.42
C LYS A 394 15.62 -1.19 -19.08
N GLN A 395 16.59 -0.74 -18.28
CA GLN A 395 17.89 -0.25 -18.79
C GLN A 395 18.96 -1.34 -18.88
N VAL A 396 18.69 -2.55 -18.37
CA VAL A 396 19.61 -3.68 -18.46
C VAL A 396 19.52 -4.26 -19.88
N PRO A 397 20.63 -4.33 -20.65
CA PRO A 397 20.58 -4.69 -22.08
C PRO A 397 19.91 -6.04 -22.37
N ASN A 398 20.11 -7.03 -21.50
CA ASN A 398 19.61 -8.40 -21.68
C ASN A 398 18.36 -8.68 -20.84
N ALA A 399 17.71 -7.66 -20.29
CA ALA A 399 16.50 -7.82 -19.49
C ALA A 399 15.23 -7.49 -20.29
N LYS A 400 14.14 -8.22 -19.96
CA LYS A 400 12.78 -7.93 -20.39
C LYS A 400 11.83 -7.98 -19.20
N VAL A 401 11.03 -6.94 -19.04
CA VAL A 401 9.90 -6.92 -18.11
C VAL A 401 8.71 -7.60 -18.75
N VAL A 402 8.17 -8.63 -18.10
CA VAL A 402 7.11 -9.49 -18.62
C VAL A 402 5.94 -9.52 -17.63
N GLY A 403 4.71 -9.45 -18.12
CA GLY A 403 3.51 -9.58 -17.29
C GLY A 403 2.56 -8.41 -17.47
N MET A 404 2.08 -7.84 -16.37
CA MET A 404 1.13 -6.74 -16.39
C MET A 404 1.78 -5.44 -15.91
N LYS A 405 1.15 -4.33 -16.30
CA LYS A 405 1.43 -2.96 -15.85
C LYS A 405 1.45 -2.87 -14.32
N THR A 406 2.35 -2.03 -13.80
CA THR A 406 2.48 -1.74 -12.36
C THR A 406 1.33 -0.86 -11.86
N TYR A 407 1.18 -0.71 -10.55
CA TYR A 407 0.07 0.01 -9.92
C TYR A 407 0.04 1.51 -10.26
N GLY A 408 1.21 2.16 -10.36
CA GLY A 408 1.30 3.60 -10.57
C GLY A 408 1.11 4.39 -9.28
N SER A 409 1.95 4.14 -8.27
CA SER A 409 1.97 5.00 -7.09
C SER A 409 3.39 5.21 -6.58
N SER A 410 3.91 6.44 -6.72
CA SER A 410 5.25 6.85 -6.34
C SER A 410 5.22 8.26 -5.72
N GLY A 411 5.80 8.41 -4.53
CA GLY A 411 5.74 9.71 -3.83
C GLY A 411 6.99 10.19 -3.12
N ASN A 412 7.89 9.30 -2.66
CA ASN A 412 9.00 9.64 -1.75
C ASN A 412 8.57 10.61 -0.62
N PRO A 413 7.79 10.15 0.35
CA PRO A 413 7.24 11.03 1.37
C PRO A 413 8.33 11.69 2.23
N VAL A 414 8.28 13.02 2.35
CA VAL A 414 9.18 13.84 3.18
C VAL A 414 8.41 14.40 4.38
N PRO A 415 8.96 14.33 5.60
CA PRO A 415 8.28 14.81 6.80
C PRO A 415 8.30 16.34 6.94
N HIS A 416 7.15 16.93 7.24
CA HIS A 416 6.96 18.33 7.63
C HIS A 416 6.37 18.38 9.03
N LYS A 417 7.18 18.77 10.01
CA LYS A 417 6.77 18.87 11.41
C LYS A 417 6.01 20.17 11.66
N LEU A 418 4.84 20.08 12.24
CA LEU A 418 4.03 21.21 12.67
C LEU A 418 4.27 21.52 14.15
N SER A 419 4.03 22.78 14.54
CA SER A 419 4.26 23.25 15.91
C SER A 419 3.43 22.57 17.00
N ASN A 420 2.31 21.93 16.66
CA ASN A 420 1.45 21.20 17.59
C ASN A 420 1.82 19.71 17.73
N GLY A 421 2.95 19.27 17.15
CA GLY A 421 3.44 17.89 17.25
C GLY A 421 2.92 16.95 16.15
N VAL A 422 2.02 17.41 15.28
CA VAL A 422 1.61 16.67 14.08
C VAL A 422 2.72 16.73 13.04
N THR A 423 3.04 15.61 12.38
CA THR A 423 3.95 15.58 11.23
C THR A 423 3.19 15.17 9.99
N VAL A 424 3.25 15.97 8.93
CA VAL A 424 2.66 15.63 7.62
C VAL A 424 3.76 15.09 6.73
N PHE A 425 3.58 13.89 6.17
CA PHE A 425 4.50 13.32 5.21
C PHE A 425 3.97 13.57 3.81
N LEU A 426 4.66 14.44 3.06
CA LEU A 426 4.26 14.85 1.73
C LEU A 426 5.01 14.08 0.65
N PRO A 427 4.29 13.55 -0.36
CA PRO A 427 4.92 13.19 -1.61
C PRO A 427 5.73 14.37 -2.15
N SER A 428 7.03 14.15 -2.35
CA SER A 428 8.01 15.21 -2.63
C SER A 428 8.49 15.24 -4.08
N TRP A 429 8.07 14.25 -4.88
CA TRP A 429 8.41 14.18 -6.29
C TRP A 429 7.23 13.77 -7.16
N GLN A 430 7.34 14.07 -8.44
CA GLN A 430 6.58 13.45 -9.52
C GLN A 430 7.53 12.54 -10.28
N ALA A 431 7.23 11.24 -10.33
CA ALA A 431 8.06 10.27 -11.02
C ALA A 431 7.62 10.07 -12.47
N TYR A 432 8.58 10.08 -13.38
CA TYR A 432 8.36 9.93 -14.82
C TYR A 432 9.28 8.86 -15.40
N THR A 433 8.75 8.12 -16.36
CA THR A 433 9.57 7.34 -17.29
C THR A 433 10.47 8.28 -18.12
N LEU A 434 11.52 7.73 -18.74
CA LEU A 434 12.46 8.55 -19.54
C LEU A 434 11.82 9.17 -20.79
N ASP A 435 10.80 8.52 -21.34
CA ASP A 435 9.96 9.04 -22.44
C ASP A 435 8.90 10.04 -21.95
N GLY A 436 8.87 10.37 -20.65
CA GLY A 436 8.10 11.48 -20.11
C GLY A 436 6.68 11.13 -19.65
N LYS A 437 6.33 9.85 -19.52
CA LYS A 437 5.05 9.42 -18.96
C LYS A 437 5.08 9.53 -17.44
N LEU A 438 4.08 10.20 -16.86
CA LEU A 438 3.91 10.24 -15.40
C LEU A 438 3.55 8.84 -14.88
N ILE A 439 4.19 8.43 -13.77
CA ILE A 439 3.96 7.11 -13.17
C ILE A 439 2.74 7.12 -12.25
N GLU A 440 2.55 8.17 -11.45
CA GLU A 440 1.40 8.27 -10.53
C GLU A 440 0.07 8.16 -11.30
N GLY A 441 -0.78 7.23 -10.85
CA GLY A 441 -2.07 6.91 -11.46
C GLY A 441 -2.00 6.13 -12.78
N SER A 442 -0.82 5.89 -13.35
CA SER A 442 -0.66 5.28 -14.69
C SER A 442 0.20 4.02 -14.72
N GLY A 443 1.17 3.90 -13.82
CA GLY A 443 2.12 2.81 -13.77
C GLY A 443 3.09 2.74 -14.96
N VAL A 444 3.98 1.76 -14.88
CA VAL A 444 5.01 1.41 -15.84
C VAL A 444 4.54 0.21 -16.67
N ASP A 445 4.59 0.35 -17.99
CA ASP A 445 4.24 -0.72 -18.92
C ASP A 445 5.35 -1.79 -18.99
N PRO A 446 5.00 -3.09 -19.05
CA PRO A 446 5.95 -4.16 -19.31
C PRO A 446 6.52 -4.06 -20.73
N ASP A 447 7.66 -4.69 -21.00
CA ASP A 447 8.18 -4.83 -22.37
C ASP A 447 7.38 -5.87 -23.17
N ILE A 448 6.90 -6.91 -22.47
CA ILE A 448 6.04 -7.95 -23.02
C ILE A 448 4.80 -8.06 -22.15
N GLU A 449 3.68 -7.51 -22.66
CA GLU A 449 2.41 -7.58 -21.96
C GLU A 449 1.79 -8.99 -22.05
N ILE A 450 1.44 -9.52 -20.89
CA ILE A 450 0.64 -10.73 -20.74
C ILE A 450 -0.45 -10.42 -19.73
N VAL A 451 -1.64 -10.12 -20.23
CA VAL A 451 -2.83 -9.92 -19.40
C VAL A 451 -3.26 -11.25 -18.80
N THR A 452 -3.47 -11.24 -17.48
CA THR A 452 -3.88 -12.41 -16.71
C THR A 452 -4.96 -12.02 -15.70
N SER A 453 -5.71 -13.01 -15.24
CA SER A 453 -6.62 -12.94 -14.11
C SER A 453 -6.17 -13.93 -13.03
N ARG A 454 -6.74 -13.83 -11.83
CA ARG A 454 -6.49 -14.77 -10.73
C ARG A 454 -6.74 -16.23 -11.14
N LYS A 455 -7.72 -16.48 -12.03
CA LYS A 455 -8.05 -17.82 -12.54
C LYS A 455 -6.89 -18.47 -13.28
N ASP A 456 -6.06 -17.67 -13.95
CA ASP A 456 -4.89 -18.18 -14.68
C ASP A 456 -3.80 -18.72 -13.75
N PHE A 457 -3.90 -18.46 -12.44
CA PHE A 457 -2.98 -18.94 -11.41
C PHE A 457 -3.55 -20.07 -10.53
N GLU A 458 -4.74 -20.58 -10.84
CA GLU A 458 -5.42 -21.63 -10.06
C GLU A 458 -4.87 -23.04 -10.29
N LYS A 459 -4.20 -23.29 -11.42
CA LYS A 459 -3.67 -24.63 -11.77
C LYS A 459 -2.18 -24.64 -12.11
N GLU A 460 -1.67 -23.51 -12.59
CA GLU A 460 -0.28 -23.32 -13.00
C GLU A 460 0.10 -21.85 -12.79
N ASP A 461 1.38 -21.50 -12.93
CA ASP A 461 1.78 -20.11 -13.10
C ASP A 461 1.92 -19.78 -14.59
N ILE A 462 0.90 -19.12 -15.14
CA ILE A 462 0.81 -18.80 -16.58
C ILE A 462 1.98 -17.92 -17.06
N LEU A 463 2.49 -17.02 -16.21
CA LEU A 463 3.55 -16.10 -16.57
C LEU A 463 4.87 -16.84 -16.66
N ILE A 464 5.21 -17.64 -15.65
CA ILE A 464 6.41 -18.48 -15.66
C ILE A 464 6.38 -19.45 -16.84
N ARG A 465 5.25 -20.13 -17.08
CA ARG A 465 5.13 -21.03 -18.24
C ARG A 465 5.39 -20.32 -19.56
N LYS A 466 4.86 -19.10 -19.74
CA LYS A 466 5.06 -18.33 -20.97
C LYS A 466 6.51 -17.88 -21.11
N VAL A 467 7.16 -17.46 -20.04
CA VAL A 467 8.60 -17.12 -20.06
C VAL A 467 9.47 -18.34 -20.38
N LEU A 468 9.23 -19.49 -19.75
CA LEU A 468 9.95 -20.73 -20.07
C LEU A 468 9.79 -21.14 -21.55
N LYS A 469 8.62 -20.87 -22.15
CA LYS A 469 8.41 -21.08 -23.59
C LYS A 469 9.15 -20.08 -24.47
N MET A 470 9.40 -18.85 -24.00
CA MET A 470 10.21 -17.86 -24.71
C MET A 470 11.68 -18.25 -24.69
N ILE A 471 12.17 -18.76 -23.56
CA ILE A 471 13.57 -19.21 -23.39
C ILE A 471 13.89 -20.42 -24.29
N LYS A 472 12.94 -21.34 -24.48
CA LYS A 472 13.13 -22.55 -25.30
C LYS A 472 13.07 -22.30 -26.82
N LYS A 473 12.75 -21.09 -27.27
CA LYS A 473 12.68 -20.71 -28.70
C LYS A 473 13.96 -20.04 -29.12
#